data_AF-A0A2T0QTS6-F1
#
_entry.id   AF-A0A2T0QTS6-F1
#
_cell.length_a   1.000
_cell.length_b   1.000
_cell.length_c   1.000
_cell.angle_alpha   90.00
_cell.angle_beta   90.00
_cell.angle_gamma   90.00
#
_symmetry.space_group_name_H-M   'P 1'
#
loop_
_entity.id
_entity.type
_entity.pdbx_description
1 polymer ?
#
loop_
_entity_poly.entity_id
_entity_poly.type
_entity_poly.pdbx_seq_one_letter_code
_entity_poly.pdbx_strand_id
1 'polypeptide(L)'
;MMQDRVNTDGVPLGNGKHISPTEFLLMAGFLTYRAPLAPIAARVAARRVLDAVLGAAAAHGFADSDALETMMARAEKSAYMRMLAEQAAAAVGDTVAYLHVLRCAGVTLEVDP
;
A
#
# COMPACT_ATOMS: atom_id res chain seq x y z
N MET A 1 -19.34 -18.86 -19.12
CA MET A 1 -18.01 -18.53 -18.56
C MET A 1 -18.20 -17.31 -17.68
N MET A 2 -18.11 -17.49 -16.37
CA MET A 2 -18.31 -16.43 -15.39
C MET A 2 -17.23 -15.39 -15.61
N GLN A 3 -17.65 -14.15 -15.87
CA GLN A 3 -16.79 -12.99 -15.72
C GLN A 3 -16.32 -12.99 -14.28
N ASP A 4 -15.04 -13.30 -14.11
CA ASP A 4 -14.32 -13.06 -12.88
C ASP A 4 -14.45 -11.56 -12.60
N ARG A 5 -15.41 -11.22 -11.74
CA ARG A 5 -15.55 -9.85 -11.23
C ARG A 5 -14.30 -9.66 -10.42
N VAL A 6 -13.26 -9.11 -11.06
CA VAL A 6 -12.10 -8.54 -10.39
C VAL A 6 -12.66 -7.74 -9.25
N ASN A 7 -12.53 -8.27 -8.04
CA ASN A 7 -13.15 -7.71 -6.87
C ASN A 7 -12.35 -6.46 -6.55
N THR A 8 -12.76 -5.33 -7.14
CA THR A 8 -12.11 -4.02 -7.03
C THR A 8 -12.25 -3.43 -5.63
N ASP A 9 -12.78 -4.18 -4.67
CA ASP A 9 -13.01 -3.73 -3.31
C ASP A 9 -11.73 -3.68 -2.46
N GLY A 10 -10.60 -4.25 -2.92
CA GLY A 10 -9.33 -4.13 -2.22
C GLY A 10 -8.12 -4.75 -2.90
N VAL A 11 -6.98 -4.71 -2.20
CA VAL A 11 -5.73 -5.35 -2.61
C VAL A 11 -5.76 -6.83 -2.21
N PRO A 12 -5.59 -7.78 -3.14
CA PRO A 12 -5.62 -9.20 -2.82
C PRO A 12 -4.44 -9.62 -1.93
N LEU A 13 -4.74 -10.49 -0.96
CA LEU A 13 -3.77 -11.16 -0.08
C LEU A 13 -3.64 -12.67 -0.38
N GLY A 14 -4.35 -13.18 -1.39
CA GLY A 14 -4.51 -14.61 -1.69
C GLY A 14 -5.65 -15.26 -0.90
N ASN A 15 -6.03 -16.49 -1.27
CA ASN A 15 -7.14 -17.25 -0.68
C ASN A 15 -8.47 -16.48 -0.73
N GLY A 16 -8.71 -15.70 -1.79
CA GLY A 16 -9.90 -14.85 -1.95
C GLY A 16 -10.01 -13.68 -0.96
N LYS A 17 -8.99 -13.45 -0.11
CA LYS A 17 -8.98 -12.35 0.86
C LYS A 17 -8.43 -11.07 0.24
N HIS A 18 -9.00 -9.94 0.66
CA HIS A 18 -8.60 -8.61 0.23
C HIS A 18 -8.41 -7.73 1.47
N ILE A 19 -7.51 -6.76 1.37
CA ILE A 19 -7.37 -5.68 2.35
C ILE A 19 -7.53 -4.33 1.67
N SER A 20 -7.92 -3.32 2.42
CA SER A 20 -8.02 -1.98 1.87
C SER A 20 -6.64 -1.46 1.41
N PRO A 21 -6.59 -0.55 0.42
CA PRO A 21 -5.37 0.16 0.04
C PRO A 21 -4.63 0.80 1.24
N THR A 22 -5.39 1.39 2.16
CA THR A 22 -4.87 1.93 3.44
C THR A 22 -4.14 0.88 4.27
N GLU A 23 -4.77 -0.28 4.50
CA GLU A 23 -4.17 -1.35 5.29
C GLU A 23 -2.92 -1.91 4.60
N PHE A 24 -2.96 -2.04 3.26
CA PHE A 24 -1.81 -2.48 2.49
C PHE A 24 -0.64 -1.49 2.61
N LEU A 25 -0.92 -0.18 2.53
CA LEU A 25 0.09 0.87 2.72
C LEU A 25 0.73 0.80 4.11
N LEU A 26 -0.08 0.67 5.16
CA LEU A 26 0.41 0.53 6.53
C LEU A 26 1.25 -0.75 6.73
N MET A 27 0.87 -1.85 6.10
CA MET A 27 1.64 -3.10 6.09
C MET A 27 3.00 -2.91 5.40
N ALA A 28 3.05 -2.23 4.25
CA ALA A 28 4.31 -1.89 3.58
C ALA A 28 5.20 -1.00 4.46
N GLY A 29 4.61 -0.01 5.15
CA GLY A 29 5.27 0.79 6.18
C GLY A 29 5.92 -0.06 7.27
N PHE A 30 5.15 -0.99 7.84
CA PHE A 30 5.64 -1.91 8.86
C PHE A 30 6.79 -2.79 8.37
N LEU A 31 6.65 -3.40 7.19
CA LEU A 31 7.69 -4.25 6.60
C LEU A 31 9.00 -3.48 6.33
N THR A 32 8.88 -2.21 5.94
CA THR A 32 10.03 -1.36 5.62
C THR A 32 10.80 -0.94 6.86
N TYR A 33 10.13 -0.40 7.88
CA TYR A 33 10.83 0.23 9.01
C TYR A 33 10.86 -0.63 10.28
N ARG A 34 9.92 -1.56 10.44
CA ARG A 34 9.63 -2.18 11.75
C ARG A 34 9.79 -3.70 11.78
N ALA A 35 10.05 -4.34 10.65
CA ALA A 35 10.23 -5.79 10.56
C ALA A 35 11.67 -6.18 10.18
N PRO A 36 12.69 -5.93 11.04
CA PRO A 36 14.10 -6.21 10.70
C PRO A 36 14.40 -7.71 10.50
N LEU A 37 13.52 -8.60 10.97
CA LEU A 37 13.62 -10.05 10.79
C LEU A 37 12.86 -10.55 9.56
N ALA A 38 12.09 -9.71 8.87
CA ALA A 38 11.44 -10.08 7.62
C ALA A 38 12.50 -10.33 6.53
N PRO A 39 12.23 -11.23 5.56
CA PRO A 39 13.12 -11.47 4.43
C PRO A 39 13.53 -10.17 3.73
N ILE A 40 14.80 -10.04 3.37
CA ILE A 40 15.34 -8.83 2.72
C ILE A 40 14.51 -8.47 1.48
N ALA A 41 14.16 -9.47 0.66
CA ALA A 41 13.33 -9.29 -0.52
C ALA A 41 11.97 -8.66 -0.20
N ALA A 42 11.31 -9.08 0.88
CA ALA A 42 10.03 -8.52 1.32
C ALA A 42 10.18 -7.06 1.78
N ARG A 43 11.24 -6.72 2.50
CA ARG A 43 11.51 -5.33 2.92
C ARG A 43 11.83 -4.42 1.74
N VAL A 44 12.62 -4.91 0.77
CA VAL A 44 12.93 -4.17 -0.46
C VAL A 44 11.67 -3.96 -1.31
N ALA A 45 10.82 -4.98 -1.44
CA ALA A 45 9.54 -4.86 -2.13
C ALA A 45 8.62 -3.85 -1.43
N ALA A 46 8.50 -3.93 -0.09
CA ALA A 46 7.72 -2.99 0.71
C ALA A 46 8.23 -1.55 0.56
N ARG A 47 9.55 -1.34 0.51
CA ARG A 47 10.13 -0.01 0.27
C ARG A 47 9.73 0.54 -1.10
N ARG A 48 9.82 -0.27 -2.16
CA ARG A 48 9.40 0.12 -3.51
C ARG A 48 7.92 0.46 -3.58
N VAL A 49 7.08 -0.30 -2.88
CA VAL A 49 5.65 -0.01 -2.75
C VAL A 49 5.43 1.35 -2.09
N LEU A 50 6.09 1.63 -0.97
CA LEU A 50 5.96 2.92 -0.28
C LEU A 50 6.37 4.08 -1.20
N ASP A 51 7.55 3.98 -1.82
CA ASP A 51 8.06 5.03 -2.70
C ASP A 51 7.09 5.28 -3.87
N ALA A 52 6.54 4.21 -4.47
CA ALA A 52 5.60 4.32 -5.58
C ALA A 52 4.24 4.90 -5.16
N VAL A 53 3.66 4.44 -4.04
CA VAL A 53 2.36 4.89 -3.55
C VAL A 53 2.43 6.33 -3.06
N LEU A 54 3.44 6.69 -2.26
CA LEU A 54 3.61 8.07 -1.77
C LEU A 54 3.99 9.01 -2.91
N GLY A 55 4.78 8.56 -3.88
CA GLY A 55 5.08 9.33 -5.09
C GLY A 55 3.83 9.59 -5.94
N ALA A 56 2.99 8.57 -6.13
CA ALA A 56 1.71 8.72 -6.83
C ALA A 56 0.75 9.64 -6.06
N ALA A 57 0.61 9.47 -4.75
CA ALA A 57 -0.23 10.33 -3.92
C ALA A 57 0.23 11.80 -3.98
N ALA A 58 1.54 12.05 -3.89
CA ALA A 58 2.10 13.39 -3.97
C ALA A 58 1.86 14.05 -5.34
N ALA A 59 1.97 13.29 -6.43
CA ALA A 59 1.63 13.77 -7.77
C ALA A 59 0.15 14.17 -7.91
N HIS A 60 -0.73 13.62 -7.08
CA HIS A 60 -2.16 13.95 -7.02
C HIS A 60 -2.51 14.92 -5.87
N GLY A 61 -1.52 15.57 -5.24
CA GLY A 61 -1.72 16.65 -4.28
C GLY A 61 -1.69 16.25 -2.81
N PHE A 62 -1.33 15.02 -2.47
CA PHE A 62 -1.07 14.64 -1.07
C PHE A 62 0.25 15.26 -0.59
N ALA A 63 0.17 16.22 0.34
CA ALA A 63 1.33 16.99 0.81
C ALA A 63 2.06 16.36 2.01
N ASP A 64 1.43 15.38 2.69
CA ASP A 64 1.89 14.85 3.97
C ASP A 64 2.67 13.52 3.86
N SER A 65 3.27 13.24 2.69
CA SER A 65 4.06 12.01 2.46
C SER A 65 5.20 11.86 3.45
N ASP A 66 6.00 12.91 3.66
CA ASP A 66 7.15 12.88 4.57
C ASP A 66 6.72 12.69 6.03
N ALA A 67 5.60 13.31 6.40
CA ALA A 67 5.02 13.19 7.74
C ALA A 67 4.56 11.75 7.99
N LEU A 68 3.82 11.17 7.05
CA LEU A 68 3.35 9.79 7.13
C LEU A 68 4.53 8.80 7.19
N GLU A 69 5.55 8.96 6.34
CA GLU A 69 6.74 8.10 6.35
C GLU A 69 7.48 8.18 7.71
N THR A 70 7.63 9.40 8.25
CA THR A 70 8.24 9.62 9.57
C THR A 70 7.47 8.92 10.69
N MET A 71 6.14 9.01 10.68
CA MET A 71 5.30 8.35 11.68
C MET A 71 5.41 6.82 11.60
N MET A 72 5.41 6.26 10.39
CA MET A 72 5.62 4.82 10.17
C MET A 72 6.99 4.35 10.70
N ALA A 73 8.04 5.12 10.42
CA ALA A 73 9.40 4.81 10.89
C ALA A 73 9.50 4.81 12.42
N ARG A 74 8.80 5.74 13.08
CA ARG A 74 8.72 5.85 14.54
C ARG A 74 7.80 4.81 15.19
N ALA A 75 7.07 4.02 14.41
CA ALA A 75 6.01 3.12 14.89
C ALA A 75 4.94 3.81 15.72
N GLU A 76 4.60 5.04 15.34
CA GLU A 76 3.48 5.74 15.96
C GLU A 76 2.19 4.99 15.67
N LYS A 77 1.40 4.70 16.70
CA LYS A 77 0.08 4.09 16.55
C LYS A 77 -0.97 5.12 16.93
N SER A 78 -1.31 5.99 15.98
CA SER A 78 -2.26 7.08 16.20
C SER A 78 -3.37 7.08 15.16
N ALA A 79 -4.54 7.59 15.55
CA ALA A 79 -5.64 7.84 14.62
C ALA A 79 -5.21 8.80 13.49
N TYR A 80 -4.30 9.73 13.80
CA TYR A 80 -3.75 10.66 12.82
C TYR A 80 -2.90 9.95 11.75
N MET A 81 -2.03 9.00 12.12
CA MET A 81 -1.27 8.21 11.13
C MET A 81 -2.21 7.43 10.21
N ARG A 82 -3.27 6.84 10.78
CA ARG A 82 -4.27 6.11 10.00
C ARG A 82 -5.00 7.05 9.03
N MET A 83 -5.42 8.22 9.49
CA MET A 83 -6.04 9.23 8.64
C MET A 83 -5.14 9.66 7.48
N LEU A 84 -3.85 9.91 7.74
CA LEU A 84 -2.89 10.24 6.68
C LEU A 84 -2.71 9.10 5.67
N ALA A 85 -2.68 7.84 6.13
CA ALA A 85 -2.62 6.69 5.24
C ALA A 85 -3.89 6.55 4.38
N GLU A 86 -5.07 6.83 4.94
CA GLU A 86 -6.34 6.84 4.21
C GLU A 86 -6.35 7.95 3.15
N GLN A 87 -5.87 9.15 3.49
CA GLN A 87 -5.74 10.26 2.56
C GLN A 87 -4.73 9.97 1.44
N ALA A 88 -3.58 9.40 1.76
CA ALA A 88 -2.58 9.01 0.78
C ALA A 88 -3.16 7.97 -0.20
N ALA A 89 -3.81 6.93 0.32
CA ALA A 89 -4.46 5.91 -0.50
C ALA A 89 -5.57 6.49 -1.38
N ALA A 90 -6.40 7.39 -0.84
CA ALA A 90 -7.44 8.06 -1.60
C ALA A 90 -6.90 9.00 -2.68
N ALA A 91 -5.76 9.66 -2.43
CA ALA A 91 -5.11 10.53 -3.42
C ALA A 91 -4.57 9.76 -4.63
N VAL A 92 -4.17 8.49 -4.45
CA VAL A 92 -3.79 7.61 -5.58
C VAL A 92 -4.99 7.34 -6.51
N GLY A 93 -6.20 7.32 -5.96
CA GLY A 93 -7.45 7.06 -6.69
C GLY A 93 -8.19 5.85 -6.15
N ASP A 94 -8.94 5.19 -7.02
CA ASP A 94 -9.64 3.95 -6.68
C ASP A 94 -8.67 2.75 -6.54
N THR A 95 -9.20 1.60 -6.14
CA THR A 95 -8.41 0.36 -6.01
C THR A 95 -7.75 -0.04 -7.33
N VAL A 96 -8.32 0.27 -8.49
CA VAL A 96 -7.73 -0.07 -9.79
C VAL A 96 -6.47 0.76 -10.04
N ALA A 97 -6.53 2.07 -9.76
CA ALA A 97 -5.37 2.96 -9.81
C ALA A 97 -4.30 2.50 -8.81
N TYR A 98 -4.70 2.11 -7.60
CA TYR A 98 -3.79 1.59 -6.59
C TYR A 98 -3.08 0.31 -7.05
N LEU A 99 -3.82 -0.68 -7.56
CA LEU A 99 -3.26 -1.93 -8.10
C LEU A 99 -2.36 -1.67 -9.31
N HIS A 100 -2.64 -0.65 -10.12
CA HIS A 100 -1.75 -0.23 -11.19
C HIS A 100 -0.41 0.29 -10.65
N VAL A 101 -0.43 1.15 -9.61
CA VAL A 101 0.79 1.63 -8.95
C VAL A 101 1.61 0.46 -8.39
N LEU A 102 0.97 -0.53 -7.75
CA LEU A 102 1.67 -1.71 -7.23
C LEU A 102 2.35 -2.53 -8.33
N ARG A 103 1.69 -2.72 -9.48
CA ARG A 103 2.28 -3.39 -10.64
C ARG A 103 3.48 -2.61 -11.20
N CYS A 104 3.38 -1.28 -11.28
CA CYS A 104 4.51 -0.43 -11.69
C CYS A 104 5.69 -0.51 -10.71
N ALA A 105 5.44 -0.76 -9.42
CA ALA A 105 6.47 -0.99 -8.41
C ALA A 105 7.11 -2.40 -8.49
N GLY A 106 6.67 -3.24 -9.44
CA GLY A 106 7.16 -4.61 -9.64
C GLY A 106 6.54 -5.61 -8.68
N VAL A 107 5.39 -5.29 -8.05
CA VAL A 107 4.63 -6.23 -7.22
C VAL A 107 3.63 -6.95 -8.10
N THR A 108 3.86 -8.25 -8.32
CA THR A 108 2.87 -9.14 -8.91
C THR A 108 1.95 -9.64 -7.81
N LEU A 109 0.69 -9.22 -7.85
CA LEU A 109 -0.34 -9.73 -6.97
C LEU A 109 -0.99 -10.93 -7.68
N GLU A 110 -0.77 -12.13 -7.16
CA GLU A 110 -1.47 -13.31 -7.65
C GLU A 110 -2.96 -13.17 -7.30
N VAL A 111 -3.79 -13.15 -8.33
CA VAL A 111 -5.23 -13.36 -8.20
C VAL A 111 -5.40 -14.87 -8.28
N ASP A 112 -5.85 -15.51 -7.19
CA ASP A 112 -6.21 -16.92 -7.24
C ASP A 112 -7.22 -17.15 -8.39
N PRO A 113 -7.03 -18.16 -9.25
CA PRO A 113 -7.94 -18.46 -10.35
C PRO A 113 -9.30 -19.03 -9.90
#